data_AF-A0A0K1REN0-F1
#
_entry.id   AF-A0A0K1REN0-F1
#
_cell.length_a   1.000
_cell.length_b   1.000
_cell.length_c   1.000
_cell.angle_alpha   90.00
_cell.angle_beta   90.00
_cell.angle_gamma   90.00
#
_symmetry.space_group_name_H-M   'P 1'
#
loop_
_entity.id
_entity.type
_entity.pdbx_description
1 polymer ?
#
loop_
_entity_poly.entity_id
_entity_poly.type
_entity_poly.pdbx_seq_one_letter_code
_entity_poly.pdbx_strand_id
1 'polypeptide(L)'
;MDVSWWQAALFVLDFAIKLVMIGIVPGGRKPSSANAWLLLILFVPVIGLPLFLLMGSRIASRRRHRIQVEAKEAVDNIHTDIPDEPGSLSGEASSIVRLNRTLTGYPALEASIPALWTDYDMTMHRMAELIDNAQHDVNIEIYAVAWDDTTGIVFEAIERAVARGVHVRLLFDHIGSQKYPGFRKLKKRLTEIGVDWHMMLPLAPLRGRWRRPDLRNHRKLLLIDANVALLGSFNLIDRTYLLRRHKRAGRQWIDAFIEVRGPIVASLESMFAVDWFTESGEVLELRSPREIGSGSGAVGAGGASGAGGGASGASGASCAGANVVQLVPSGPGYLTEPNLRMFNTMIHHAREHLILCSPYFVPEDSMLEAITSACYRGVRVDLLVGAKADQFMVQHAQSSYYEQLLNAGVHIWEFPAPYILHSKFVLADPGTEDAVGVIGSSNMDIRSFSLNYESSLFIASGSLLPALHHLALNYIAVSQELLPQVWEQRPWYRRYIDNVMKLTSALQ
;
A
#
# COMPACT_ATOMS: atom_id res chain seq x y z
N MET A 1 -57.84 9.94 -1.17
CA MET A 1 -56.75 10.83 -1.62
C MET A 1 -56.72 10.72 -3.14
N ASP A 2 -57.04 11.80 -3.85
CA ASP A 2 -56.90 11.84 -5.31
C ASP A 2 -55.41 11.96 -5.64
N VAL A 3 -54.75 10.81 -5.81
CA VAL A 3 -53.36 10.75 -6.23
C VAL A 3 -53.32 11.08 -7.71
N SER A 4 -52.69 12.20 -8.05
CA SER A 4 -52.50 12.58 -9.45
C SER A 4 -51.62 11.56 -10.18
N TRP A 5 -51.82 11.41 -11.50
CA TRP A 5 -51.11 10.40 -12.30
C TRP A 5 -49.58 10.51 -12.21
N TRP A 6 -49.02 11.72 -12.07
CA TRP A 6 -47.59 11.93 -11.94
C TRP A 6 -47.05 11.50 -10.56
N GLN A 7 -47.83 11.64 -9.48
CA GLN A 7 -47.48 11.12 -8.16
C GLN A 7 -47.47 9.60 -8.15
N ALA A 8 -48.47 8.98 -8.78
CA ALA A 8 -48.52 7.53 -8.97
C ALA A 8 -47.32 7.03 -9.80
N ALA A 9 -46.98 7.73 -10.88
CA ALA A 9 -45.82 7.41 -11.72
C ALA A 9 -44.50 7.50 -10.94
N LEU A 10 -44.29 8.55 -10.13
CA LEU A 10 -43.11 8.69 -9.28
C LEU A 10 -43.01 7.57 -8.23
N PHE A 11 -44.14 7.20 -7.62
CA PHE A 11 -44.19 6.10 -6.66
C PHE A 11 -43.84 4.76 -7.30
N VAL A 12 -44.42 4.46 -8.47
CA VAL A 12 -44.10 3.24 -9.23
C VAL A 12 -42.62 3.22 -9.64
N LEU A 13 -42.08 4.36 -10.12
CA LEU A 13 -40.67 4.48 -10.48
C LEU A 13 -39.74 4.22 -9.29
N ASP A 14 -40.04 4.80 -8.12
CA ASP A 14 -39.27 4.60 -6.89
C ASP A 14 -39.24 3.12 -6.47
N PHE A 15 -40.40 2.45 -6.47
CA PHE A 15 -40.49 1.02 -6.16
C PHE A 15 -39.78 0.14 -7.20
N ALA A 16 -39.91 0.48 -8.48
CA ALA A 16 -39.23 -0.24 -9.55
C ALA A 16 -37.70 -0.13 -9.40
N ILE A 17 -37.17 1.06 -9.11
CA ILE A 17 -35.75 1.27 -8.82
C ILE A 17 -35.32 0.38 -7.65
N LYS A 18 -36.03 0.41 -6.52
CA LYS A 18 -35.70 -0.41 -5.34
C LYS A 18 -35.67 -1.90 -5.67
N LEU A 19 -36.68 -2.40 -6.39
CA LEU A 19 -36.77 -3.81 -6.79
C LEU A 19 -35.61 -4.22 -7.71
N VAL A 20 -35.29 -3.38 -8.71
CA VAL A 20 -34.15 -3.61 -9.61
C VAL A 20 -32.83 -3.59 -8.84
N MET A 21 -32.66 -2.66 -7.92
CA MET A 21 -31.45 -2.52 -7.13
C MET A 21 -31.20 -3.72 -6.19
N ILE A 22 -32.24 -4.41 -5.71
CA ILE A 22 -32.09 -5.68 -4.96
C ILE A 22 -31.40 -6.75 -5.81
N GLY A 23 -31.66 -6.80 -7.12
CA GLY A 23 -30.97 -7.73 -8.03
C GLY A 23 -29.55 -7.30 -8.41
N ILE A 24 -29.26 -5.99 -8.38
CA ILE A 24 -27.98 -5.43 -8.89
C ILE A 24 -26.95 -5.23 -7.77
N VAL A 25 -27.35 -4.72 -6.60
CA VAL A 25 -26.45 -4.31 -5.52
C VAL A 25 -25.72 -5.49 -4.86
N PRO A 26 -26.34 -6.64 -4.58
CA PRO A 26 -25.63 -7.77 -3.97
C PRO A 26 -24.53 -8.38 -4.85
N GLY A 27 -24.61 -8.20 -6.17
CA GLY A 27 -23.69 -8.84 -7.14
C GLY A 27 -22.21 -8.66 -6.81
N GLY A 28 -21.59 -9.74 -6.32
CA GLY A 28 -20.17 -9.85 -5.99
C GLY A 28 -19.69 -9.00 -4.81
N ARG A 29 -20.58 -8.34 -4.05
CA ARG A 29 -20.24 -7.56 -2.85
C ARG A 29 -20.37 -8.42 -1.61
N LYS A 30 -19.66 -8.04 -0.54
CA LYS A 30 -19.89 -8.61 0.78
C LYS A 30 -21.32 -8.25 1.25
N PRO A 31 -22.03 -9.15 1.95
CA PRO A 31 -23.40 -8.89 2.40
C PRO A 31 -23.54 -7.58 3.18
N SER A 32 -22.57 -7.24 4.04
CA SER A 32 -22.54 -5.99 4.81
C SER A 32 -22.56 -4.76 3.90
N SER A 33 -21.69 -4.70 2.89
CA SER A 33 -21.62 -3.60 1.93
C SER A 33 -22.87 -3.54 1.04
N ALA A 34 -23.36 -4.68 0.57
CA ALA A 34 -24.59 -4.75 -0.21
C ALA A 34 -25.80 -4.20 0.58
N ASN A 35 -25.94 -4.60 1.85
CA ASN A 35 -27.00 -4.13 2.72
C ASN A 35 -26.88 -2.62 2.99
N ALA A 36 -25.68 -2.10 3.23
CA ALA A 36 -25.47 -0.67 3.44
C ALA A 36 -25.95 0.17 2.23
N TRP A 37 -25.61 -0.26 1.01
CA TRP A 37 -26.07 0.40 -0.22
C TRP A 37 -27.58 0.26 -0.42
N LEU A 38 -28.16 -0.91 -0.17
CA LEU A 38 -29.60 -1.13 -0.27
C LEU A 38 -30.38 -0.28 0.73
N LEU A 39 -29.92 -0.17 1.98
CA LEU A 39 -30.54 0.69 2.99
C LEU A 39 -30.46 2.17 2.59
N LEU A 40 -29.30 2.62 2.09
CA LEU A 40 -29.14 3.99 1.63
C LEU A 40 -30.09 4.33 0.47
N ILE A 41 -30.23 3.42 -0.49
CA ILE A 41 -31.17 3.57 -1.61
C ILE A 41 -32.62 3.48 -1.13
N LEU A 42 -32.90 2.61 -0.16
CA LEU A 42 -34.25 2.42 0.37
C LEU A 42 -34.77 3.67 1.08
N PHE A 43 -33.95 4.25 1.98
CA PHE A 43 -34.34 5.39 2.80
C PHE A 43 -34.17 6.74 2.10
N VAL A 44 -33.15 6.88 1.24
CA VAL A 44 -32.81 8.15 0.59
C VAL A 44 -32.47 7.93 -0.88
N PRO A 45 -33.42 7.45 -1.73
CA PRO A 45 -33.14 7.03 -3.11
C PRO A 45 -32.54 8.14 -3.98
N VAL A 46 -32.97 9.39 -3.76
CA VAL A 46 -32.49 10.58 -4.51
C VAL A 46 -30.98 10.82 -4.31
N ILE A 47 -30.42 10.41 -3.17
CA ILE A 47 -29.00 10.54 -2.87
C ILE A 47 -28.29 9.19 -3.03
N GLY A 48 -28.88 8.13 -2.51
CA GLY A 48 -28.33 6.78 -2.49
C GLY A 48 -28.12 6.19 -3.87
N LEU A 49 -29.05 6.40 -4.82
CA LEU A 49 -28.89 5.87 -6.18
C LEU A 49 -27.76 6.60 -6.92
N PRO A 50 -27.68 7.94 -6.98
CA PRO A 50 -26.51 8.62 -7.55
C PRO A 50 -25.20 8.22 -6.88
N LEU A 51 -25.13 8.20 -5.55
CA LEU A 51 -23.91 7.77 -4.84
C LEU A 51 -23.52 6.33 -5.18
N PHE A 52 -24.49 5.41 -5.27
CA PHE A 52 -24.22 4.04 -5.68
C PHE A 52 -23.71 3.97 -7.12
N LEU A 53 -24.27 4.76 -8.03
CA LEU A 53 -23.78 4.77 -9.41
C LEU A 53 -22.37 5.37 -9.52
N LEU A 54 -22.06 6.39 -8.72
CA LEU A 54 -20.77 7.07 -8.71
C LEU A 54 -19.66 6.26 -8.04
N MET A 55 -19.95 5.64 -6.88
CA MET A 55 -18.99 4.96 -6.01
C MET A 55 -19.28 3.46 -5.88
N GLY A 56 -20.53 3.05 -5.77
CA GLY A 56 -20.88 1.63 -5.63
C GLY A 56 -20.68 0.82 -6.91
N SER A 57 -20.85 1.39 -8.11
CA SER A 57 -21.00 0.63 -9.35
C SER A 57 -19.70 -0.05 -9.83
N ARG A 58 -19.81 -1.32 -10.27
CA ARG A 58 -18.70 -2.12 -10.82
C ARG A 58 -18.61 -2.08 -12.35
N ILE A 59 -19.54 -1.39 -13.02
CA ILE A 59 -19.56 -1.31 -14.49
C ILE A 59 -18.32 -0.53 -14.97
N ALA A 60 -17.95 0.55 -14.27
CA ALA A 60 -16.75 1.32 -14.57
C ALA A 60 -15.43 0.56 -14.29
N SER A 61 -15.43 -0.44 -13.38
CA SER A 61 -14.24 -1.22 -13.04
C SER A 61 -13.95 -2.35 -14.04
N ARG A 62 -14.97 -2.90 -14.73
CA ARG A 62 -14.79 -4.01 -15.71
C ARG A 62 -13.86 -3.66 -16.87
N ARG A 63 -14.00 -2.47 -17.47
CA ARG A 63 -13.12 -2.02 -18.56
C ARG A 63 -11.67 -1.91 -18.10
N ARG A 64 -11.44 -1.36 -16.90
CA ARG A 64 -10.09 -1.23 -16.34
C ARG A 64 -9.52 -2.59 -15.97
N HIS A 65 -10.34 -3.49 -15.41
CA HIS A 65 -9.90 -4.85 -15.15
C HIS A 65 -9.45 -5.54 -16.44
N ARG A 66 -10.18 -5.39 -17.55
CA ARG A 66 -9.75 -5.91 -18.85
C ARG A 66 -8.43 -5.29 -19.31
N ILE A 67 -8.27 -3.97 -19.22
CA ILE A 67 -7.01 -3.28 -19.54
C ILE A 67 -5.87 -3.79 -18.66
N GLN A 68 -6.13 -4.08 -17.38
CA GLN A 68 -5.11 -4.61 -16.48
C GLN A 68 -4.77 -6.07 -16.75
N VAL A 69 -5.74 -6.88 -17.20
CA VAL A 69 -5.47 -8.24 -17.66
C VAL A 69 -4.67 -8.19 -18.96
N GLU A 70 -5.05 -7.35 -19.93
CA GLU A 70 -4.28 -7.13 -21.16
C GLU A 70 -2.86 -6.62 -20.85
N ALA A 71 -2.73 -5.67 -19.91
CA ALA A 71 -1.45 -5.16 -19.43
C ALA A 71 -0.62 -6.27 -18.78
N LYS A 72 -1.26 -7.08 -17.93
CA LYS A 72 -0.61 -8.21 -17.29
C LYS A 72 -0.16 -9.20 -18.36
N GLU A 73 -0.98 -9.63 -19.29
CA GLU A 73 -0.59 -10.53 -20.38
C GLU A 73 0.51 -9.96 -21.29
N ALA A 74 0.53 -8.65 -21.52
CA ALA A 74 1.59 -7.99 -22.28
C ALA A 74 2.92 -7.92 -21.53
N VAL A 75 2.89 -8.03 -20.20
CA VAL A 75 4.03 -7.88 -19.29
C VAL A 75 4.44 -9.24 -18.66
N ASP A 76 3.52 -10.19 -18.55
CA ASP A 76 3.68 -11.51 -17.94
C ASP A 76 4.43 -12.41 -18.90
N ASN A 77 5.62 -12.81 -18.47
CA ASN A 77 6.35 -14.03 -18.85
C ASN A 77 7.68 -14.15 -18.10
N ILE A 78 8.14 -13.08 -17.45
CA ILE A 78 9.45 -13.04 -16.80
C ILE A 78 9.57 -13.92 -15.53
N HIS A 79 8.45 -14.36 -14.97
CA HIS A 79 8.39 -15.15 -13.73
C HIS A 79 7.94 -16.61 -13.92
N THR A 80 7.63 -17.03 -15.16
CA THR A 80 7.05 -18.35 -15.46
C THR A 80 8.01 -19.48 -15.09
N ASP A 81 9.29 -19.34 -15.44
CA ASP A 81 10.34 -20.35 -15.19
C ASP A 81 11.09 -20.13 -13.86
N ILE A 82 10.59 -19.24 -13.01
CA ILE A 82 11.20 -18.95 -11.72
C ILE A 82 10.54 -19.85 -10.66
N PRO A 83 11.33 -20.59 -9.84
CA PRO A 83 10.80 -21.35 -8.72
C PRO A 83 10.02 -20.45 -7.75
N ASP A 84 9.08 -21.06 -7.01
CA ASP A 84 8.21 -20.29 -6.10
C ASP A 84 8.98 -19.68 -4.92
N GLU A 85 10.05 -20.34 -4.46
CA GLU A 85 10.94 -19.85 -3.40
C GLU A 85 12.42 -20.17 -3.71
N PRO A 86 13.36 -19.32 -3.25
CA PRO A 86 14.77 -19.63 -3.30
C PRO A 86 15.13 -20.58 -2.15
N GLY A 87 15.66 -21.76 -2.49
CA GLY A 87 16.01 -22.78 -1.49
C GLY A 87 14.77 -23.44 -0.87
N SER A 88 14.87 -23.81 0.40
CA SER A 88 13.75 -24.38 1.18
C SER A 88 13.45 -23.45 2.34
N LEU A 89 12.26 -22.84 2.34
CA LEU A 89 11.76 -22.09 3.48
C LEU A 89 11.16 -23.05 4.52
N SER A 90 11.15 -22.64 5.80
CA SER A 90 10.52 -23.42 6.86
C SER A 90 9.00 -23.28 6.83
N GLY A 91 8.32 -24.36 7.25
CA GLY A 91 6.91 -24.43 7.64
C GLY A 91 5.96 -23.39 7.05
N GLU A 92 5.58 -22.43 7.89
CA GLU A 92 4.56 -21.41 7.64
C GLU A 92 4.96 -20.41 6.56
N ALA A 93 6.24 -20.03 6.49
CA ALA A 93 6.73 -19.08 5.51
C ALA A 93 6.57 -19.63 4.08
N SER A 94 6.91 -20.90 3.85
CA SER A 94 6.69 -21.57 2.56
C SER A 94 5.21 -21.64 2.18
N SER A 95 4.34 -21.92 3.16
CA SER A 95 2.88 -21.94 2.95
C SER A 95 2.33 -20.58 2.49
N ILE A 96 2.79 -19.49 3.11
CA ILE A 96 2.43 -18.12 2.74
C ILE A 96 2.98 -17.78 1.34
N VAL A 97 4.23 -18.16 1.04
CA VAL A 97 4.82 -17.93 -0.28
C VAL A 97 4.01 -18.60 -1.38
N ARG A 98 3.63 -19.86 -1.18
CA ARG A 98 2.80 -20.61 -2.13
C ARG A 98 1.41 -20.02 -2.29
N LEU A 99 0.78 -19.57 -1.21
CA LEU A 99 -0.49 -18.84 -1.24
C LEU A 99 -0.36 -17.59 -2.12
N ASN A 100 0.60 -16.74 -1.82
CA ASN A 100 0.84 -15.49 -2.55
C ASN A 100 1.16 -15.72 -4.03
N ARG A 101 2.00 -16.73 -4.34
CA ARG A 101 2.34 -17.12 -5.71
C ARG A 101 1.10 -17.54 -6.48
N THR A 102 0.25 -18.38 -5.88
CA THR A 102 -1.01 -18.83 -6.48
C THR A 102 -1.95 -17.66 -6.79
N LEU A 103 -2.00 -16.65 -5.91
CA LEU A 103 -2.95 -15.55 -6.05
C LEU A 103 -2.44 -14.39 -6.93
N THR A 104 -1.12 -14.21 -7.05
CA THR A 104 -0.54 -13.03 -7.69
C THR A 104 0.29 -13.38 -8.93
N GLY A 105 0.90 -14.56 -8.95
CA GLY A 105 1.90 -14.97 -9.93
C GLY A 105 3.33 -14.54 -9.57
N TYR A 106 3.57 -13.80 -8.49
CA TYR A 106 4.93 -13.39 -8.10
C TYR A 106 5.63 -14.44 -7.23
N PRO A 107 6.86 -14.88 -7.58
CA PRO A 107 7.63 -15.78 -6.75
C PRO A 107 8.27 -15.04 -5.58
N ALA A 108 8.63 -15.76 -4.52
CA ALA A 108 9.60 -15.26 -3.56
C ALA A 108 10.99 -15.25 -4.18
N LEU A 109 11.78 -14.22 -3.89
CA LEU A 109 13.08 -13.96 -4.48
C LEU A 109 14.05 -13.48 -3.42
N GLU A 110 15.33 -13.71 -3.66
CA GLU A 110 16.39 -13.13 -2.86
C GLU A 110 16.44 -11.61 -3.06
N ALA A 111 16.74 -10.91 -1.97
CA ALA A 111 16.92 -9.48 -1.94
C ALA A 111 18.04 -9.08 -0.98
N SER A 112 18.90 -8.17 -1.43
CA SER A 112 19.74 -7.39 -0.53
C SER A 112 18.96 -6.16 -0.08
N ILE A 113 18.98 -5.88 1.22
CA ILE A 113 18.31 -4.72 1.83
C ILE A 113 19.38 -3.85 2.48
N PRO A 114 19.99 -2.90 1.74
CA PRO A 114 21.10 -2.11 2.29
C PRO A 114 20.69 -1.21 3.46
N ALA A 115 19.44 -0.73 3.47
CA ALA A 115 18.98 0.21 4.48
C ALA A 115 17.45 0.25 4.63
N LEU A 116 17.02 0.52 5.87
CA LEU A 116 15.67 0.94 6.25
C LEU A 116 15.73 2.44 6.58
N TRP A 117 15.14 3.26 5.73
CA TRP A 117 15.12 4.72 5.83
C TRP A 117 13.88 5.20 6.57
N THR A 118 14.07 5.98 7.64
CA THR A 118 12.99 6.55 8.47
C THR A 118 13.10 8.05 8.64
N ASP A 119 14.29 8.62 8.44
CA ASP A 119 14.52 10.05 8.44
C ASP A 119 14.09 10.67 7.10
N TYR A 120 13.28 11.74 7.17
CA TYR A 120 12.63 12.32 5.99
C TYR A 120 13.62 12.98 5.04
N ASP A 121 14.52 13.81 5.57
CA ASP A 121 15.44 14.59 4.75
C ASP A 121 16.54 13.69 4.19
N MET A 122 17.04 12.74 4.99
CA MET A 122 18.00 11.74 4.52
C MET A 122 17.41 10.85 3.43
N THR A 123 16.12 10.51 3.50
CA THR A 123 15.43 9.75 2.45
C THR A 123 15.40 10.53 1.13
N MET A 124 15.10 11.85 1.17
CA MET A 124 15.12 12.70 -0.03
C MET A 124 16.52 12.83 -0.62
N HIS A 125 17.56 13.00 0.22
CA HIS A 125 18.94 12.99 -0.24
C HIS A 125 19.33 11.65 -0.88
N ARG A 126 18.91 10.53 -0.29
CA ARG A 126 19.20 9.21 -0.84
C ARG A 126 18.51 8.98 -2.19
N MET A 127 17.25 9.41 -2.32
CA MET A 127 16.55 9.38 -3.61
C MET A 127 17.30 10.19 -4.67
N ALA A 128 17.72 11.41 -4.34
CA ALA A 128 18.48 12.26 -5.25
C ALA A 128 19.82 11.63 -5.65
N GLU A 129 20.57 11.06 -4.70
CA GLU A 129 21.83 10.36 -4.95
C GLU A 129 21.66 9.17 -5.90
N LEU A 130 20.62 8.36 -5.69
CA LEU A 130 20.33 7.22 -6.55
C LEU A 130 19.96 7.67 -7.97
N ILE A 131 19.18 8.75 -8.11
CA ILE A 131 18.80 9.33 -9.41
C ILE A 131 19.99 9.96 -10.11
N ASP A 132 20.90 10.60 -9.38
CA ASP A 132 22.14 11.15 -9.95
C ASP A 132 23.09 10.06 -10.47
N ASN A 133 23.05 8.87 -9.89
CA ASN A 133 23.83 7.73 -10.34
C ASN A 133 23.16 6.89 -11.44
N ALA A 134 21.90 7.16 -11.76
CA ALA A 134 21.16 6.44 -12.80
C ALA A 134 21.79 6.61 -14.19
N GLN A 135 21.82 5.52 -14.96
CA GLN A 135 22.47 5.44 -16.28
C GLN A 135 21.48 5.28 -17.44
N HIS A 136 20.34 4.63 -17.22
CA HIS A 136 19.40 4.24 -18.27
C HIS A 136 17.99 4.73 -17.99
N ASP A 137 17.43 4.37 -16.83
CA ASP A 137 16.03 4.63 -16.52
C ASP A 137 15.79 4.90 -15.04
N VAL A 138 14.84 5.79 -14.78
CA VAL A 138 14.32 6.10 -13.45
C VAL A 138 12.81 6.03 -13.53
N ASN A 139 12.21 5.05 -12.86
CA ASN A 139 10.77 4.85 -12.85
C ASN A 139 10.21 5.16 -11.46
N ILE A 140 9.34 6.15 -11.38
CA ILE A 140 8.82 6.69 -10.12
C ILE A 140 7.30 6.53 -10.09
N GLU A 141 6.76 5.99 -9.01
CA GLU A 141 5.32 5.88 -8.77
C GLU A 141 5.00 6.30 -7.35
N ILE A 142 4.28 7.42 -7.19
CA ILE A 142 4.01 8.01 -5.86
C ILE A 142 2.59 8.56 -5.78
N TYR A 143 1.85 8.20 -4.73
CA TYR A 143 0.49 8.71 -4.49
C TYR A 143 0.40 10.26 -4.44
N ALA A 144 1.23 10.90 -3.62
CA ALA A 144 1.21 12.35 -3.43
C ALA A 144 2.55 12.98 -3.82
N VAL A 145 2.50 13.89 -4.79
CA VAL A 145 3.67 14.60 -5.31
C VAL A 145 3.46 16.11 -5.25
N ALA A 146 4.44 16.83 -4.71
CA ALA A 146 4.55 18.27 -4.80
C ALA A 146 6.02 18.68 -4.95
N TRP A 147 6.28 19.68 -5.80
CA TRP A 147 7.60 20.30 -5.93
C TRP A 147 7.68 21.48 -4.96
N ASP A 148 8.35 21.26 -3.84
CA ASP A 148 8.54 22.20 -2.73
C ASP A 148 10.01 22.22 -2.28
N ASP A 149 10.30 22.90 -1.17
CA ASP A 149 11.67 23.09 -0.70
C ASP A 149 12.33 21.78 -0.23
N THR A 150 11.55 20.84 0.32
CA THR A 150 12.04 19.53 0.77
C THR A 150 12.29 18.60 -0.42
N THR A 151 11.37 18.58 -1.39
CA THR A 151 11.47 17.69 -2.56
C THR A 151 12.32 18.25 -3.69
N GLY A 152 12.70 19.53 -3.61
CA GLY A 152 13.48 20.23 -4.63
C GLY A 152 14.74 19.45 -5.03
N ILE A 153 15.47 18.90 -4.06
CA ILE A 153 16.68 18.12 -4.32
C ILE A 153 16.44 16.88 -5.21
N VAL A 154 15.30 16.21 -5.04
CA VAL A 154 14.93 15.05 -5.85
C VAL A 154 14.58 15.48 -7.27
N PHE A 155 13.81 16.55 -7.43
CA PHE A 155 13.46 17.06 -8.75
C PHE A 155 14.64 17.67 -9.51
N GLU A 156 15.56 18.31 -8.81
CA GLU A 156 16.81 18.79 -9.39
C GLU A 156 17.71 17.63 -9.84
N ALA A 157 17.75 16.52 -9.09
CA ALA A 157 18.41 15.29 -9.52
C ALA A 157 17.74 14.67 -10.76
N ILE A 158 16.41 14.68 -10.81
CA ILE A 158 15.64 14.25 -12.00
C ILE A 158 16.00 15.11 -13.21
N GLU A 159 16.04 16.44 -13.06
CA GLU A 159 16.43 17.35 -14.15
C GLU A 159 17.86 17.06 -14.65
N ARG A 160 18.81 16.82 -13.72
CA ARG A 160 20.16 16.40 -14.08
C ARG A 160 20.17 15.05 -14.79
N ALA A 161 19.37 14.09 -14.36
CA ALA A 161 19.28 12.77 -15.00
C ALA A 161 18.75 12.86 -16.43
N VAL A 162 17.67 13.60 -16.65
CA VAL A 162 17.13 13.84 -18.00
C VAL A 162 18.16 14.54 -18.89
N ALA A 163 18.89 15.53 -18.37
CA ALA A 163 19.95 16.20 -19.11
C ALA A 163 21.12 15.26 -19.50
N ARG A 164 21.36 14.19 -18.74
CA ARG A 164 22.32 13.13 -19.07
C ARG A 164 21.78 12.11 -20.10
N GLY A 165 20.50 12.20 -20.47
CA GLY A 165 19.83 11.26 -21.37
C GLY A 165 19.19 10.06 -20.68
N VAL A 166 19.09 10.06 -19.35
CA VAL A 166 18.37 9.01 -18.59
C VAL A 166 16.87 9.19 -18.81
N HIS A 167 16.16 8.10 -19.11
CA HIS A 167 14.72 8.14 -19.31
C HIS A 167 13.98 8.14 -17.96
N VAL A 168 13.37 9.27 -17.61
CA VAL A 168 12.67 9.41 -16.32
C VAL A 168 11.15 9.32 -16.53
N ARG A 169 10.54 8.28 -15.96
CA ARG A 169 9.09 8.05 -15.94
C ARG A 169 8.51 8.39 -14.56
N LEU A 170 7.45 9.17 -14.51
CA LEU A 170 6.79 9.56 -13.27
C LEU A 170 5.27 9.35 -13.31
N LEU A 171 4.80 8.47 -12.46
CA LEU A 171 3.38 8.26 -12.15
C LEU A 171 3.01 8.90 -10.81
N PHE A 172 1.94 9.70 -10.81
CA PHE A 172 1.38 10.21 -9.56
C PHE A 172 -0.15 10.25 -9.56
N ASP A 173 -0.77 10.06 -8.38
CA ASP A 173 -2.23 10.07 -8.29
C ASP A 173 -2.79 11.47 -8.51
N HIS A 174 -3.80 11.57 -9.38
CA HIS A 174 -4.42 12.83 -9.72
C HIS A 174 -5.05 13.52 -8.49
N ILE A 175 -5.91 12.84 -7.74
CA ILE A 175 -6.62 13.43 -6.60
C ILE A 175 -5.67 13.55 -5.39
N GLY A 176 -4.81 12.56 -5.22
CA GLY A 176 -3.77 12.53 -4.19
C GLY A 176 -2.89 13.78 -4.24
N SER A 177 -2.49 14.21 -5.43
CA SER A 177 -1.58 15.34 -5.64
C SER A 177 -2.28 16.68 -5.89
N GLN A 178 -3.46 16.69 -6.54
CA GLN A 178 -4.18 17.93 -6.92
C GLN A 178 -4.55 18.83 -5.73
N LYS A 179 -4.74 18.24 -4.54
CA LYS A 179 -5.15 18.97 -3.33
C LYS A 179 -4.04 19.85 -2.73
N TYR A 180 -2.79 19.68 -3.16
CA TYR A 180 -1.66 20.45 -2.63
C TYR A 180 -1.35 21.70 -3.46
N PRO A 181 -0.78 22.75 -2.83
CA PRO A 181 -0.37 23.96 -3.54
C PRO A 181 0.61 23.66 -4.68
N GLY A 182 0.55 24.41 -5.77
CA GLY A 182 1.53 24.30 -6.85
C GLY A 182 1.27 23.20 -7.89
N PHE A 183 0.18 22.43 -7.80
CA PHE A 183 -0.11 21.31 -8.72
C PHE A 183 -0.03 21.64 -10.22
N ARG A 184 -0.51 22.82 -10.64
CA ARG A 184 -0.40 23.27 -12.05
C ARG A 184 1.05 23.58 -12.44
N LYS A 185 1.81 24.17 -11.53
CA LYS A 185 3.22 24.52 -11.71
C LYS A 185 4.09 23.26 -11.77
N LEU A 186 3.81 22.27 -10.92
CA LEU A 186 4.42 20.94 -10.95
C LEU A 186 4.35 20.34 -12.36
N LYS A 187 3.13 20.19 -12.90
CA LYS A 187 2.94 19.61 -14.25
C LYS A 187 3.67 20.38 -15.35
N LYS A 188 3.61 21.72 -15.29
CA LYS A 188 4.32 22.57 -16.27
C LYS A 188 5.82 22.31 -16.21
N ARG A 189 6.40 22.32 -14.99
CA ARG A 189 7.82 22.07 -14.79
C ARG A 189 8.25 20.69 -15.23
N LEU A 190 7.50 19.64 -14.88
CA LEU A 190 7.80 18.27 -15.31
C LEU A 190 7.88 18.15 -16.83
N THR A 191 6.95 18.79 -17.56
CA THR A 191 7.01 18.87 -19.02
C THR A 191 8.20 19.69 -19.53
N GLU A 192 8.52 20.81 -18.88
CA GLU A 192 9.66 21.67 -19.25
C GLU A 192 11.01 20.96 -19.10
N ILE A 193 11.20 20.17 -18.05
CA ILE A 193 12.45 19.44 -17.80
C ILE A 193 12.53 18.10 -18.57
N GLY A 194 11.50 17.74 -19.35
CA GLY A 194 11.51 16.54 -20.19
C GLY A 194 11.22 15.21 -19.48
N VAL A 195 10.58 15.23 -18.30
CA VAL A 195 10.11 14.00 -17.64
C VAL A 195 8.90 13.45 -18.38
N ASP A 196 8.88 12.13 -18.62
CA ASP A 196 7.69 11.44 -19.08
C ASP A 196 6.76 11.21 -17.89
N TRP A 197 5.68 11.98 -17.78
CA TRP A 197 4.79 11.93 -16.62
C TRP A 197 3.35 11.64 -17.01
N HIS A 198 2.73 10.75 -16.23
CA HIS A 198 1.33 10.39 -16.37
C HIS A 198 0.62 10.49 -15.01
N MET A 199 -0.64 10.91 -15.04
CA MET A 199 -1.48 10.90 -13.85
C MET A 199 -2.17 9.55 -13.74
N MET A 200 -2.07 8.91 -12.57
CA MET A 200 -2.81 7.70 -12.25
C MET A 200 -4.27 8.02 -11.94
N LEU A 201 -5.18 7.17 -12.42
CA LEU A 201 -6.63 7.31 -12.19
C LEU A 201 -7.15 8.74 -12.47
N PRO A 202 -6.86 9.31 -13.66
CA PRO A 202 -7.19 10.69 -13.96
C PRO A 202 -8.71 10.87 -14.01
N LEU A 203 -9.21 11.87 -13.28
CA LEU A 203 -10.62 12.23 -13.23
C LEU A 203 -10.85 13.50 -14.06
N ALA A 204 -11.34 13.33 -15.28
CA ALA A 204 -11.64 14.43 -16.21
C ALA A 204 -12.94 14.13 -16.98
N PRO A 205 -14.11 14.35 -16.35
CA PRO A 205 -15.42 14.02 -16.94
C PRO A 205 -15.64 14.71 -18.29
N LEU A 206 -15.23 15.97 -18.41
CA LEU A 206 -15.33 16.77 -19.65
C LEU A 206 -14.46 16.24 -20.80
N ARG A 207 -13.51 15.34 -20.52
CA ARG A 207 -12.64 14.69 -21.52
C ARG A 207 -12.99 13.21 -21.71
N GLY A 208 -14.18 12.78 -21.27
CA GLY A 208 -14.60 11.38 -21.32
C GLY A 208 -13.85 10.44 -20.37
N ARG A 209 -13.02 10.98 -19.47
CA ARG A 209 -12.26 10.20 -18.47
C ARG A 209 -13.02 10.21 -17.14
N TRP A 210 -14.06 9.38 -17.04
CA TRP A 210 -14.74 9.12 -15.78
C TRP A 210 -14.07 7.95 -15.05
N ARG A 211 -13.73 8.16 -13.78
CA ARG A 211 -13.18 7.14 -12.88
C ARG A 211 -13.90 7.24 -11.55
N ARG A 212 -13.99 6.11 -10.84
CA ARG A 212 -14.44 6.08 -9.45
C ARG A 212 -13.52 6.97 -8.61
N PRO A 213 -14.01 8.08 -8.02
CA PRO A 213 -13.16 9.00 -7.27
C PRO A 213 -12.50 8.34 -6.07
N ASP A 214 -13.16 7.33 -5.51
CA ASP A 214 -12.74 6.56 -4.37
C ASP A 214 -11.63 5.54 -4.67
N LEU A 215 -11.39 5.15 -5.94
CA LEU A 215 -10.23 4.34 -6.30
C LEU A 215 -9.00 5.24 -6.41
N ARG A 216 -7.91 4.87 -5.74
CA ARG A 216 -6.64 5.61 -5.75
C ARG A 216 -5.48 4.64 -5.87
N ASN A 217 -4.38 5.08 -6.49
CA ASN A 217 -3.15 4.31 -6.47
C ASN A 217 -2.25 4.81 -5.34
N HIS A 218 -2.09 3.97 -4.32
CA HIS A 218 -1.36 4.27 -3.09
C HIS A 218 0.07 3.70 -3.09
N ARG A 219 0.53 3.10 -4.20
CA ARG A 219 1.90 2.62 -4.35
C ARG A 219 2.90 3.76 -4.26
N LYS A 220 4.08 3.42 -3.73
CA LYS A 220 5.19 4.33 -3.47
C LYS A 220 6.47 3.59 -3.78
N LEU A 221 6.97 3.82 -4.98
CA LEU A 221 8.02 3.05 -5.59
C LEU A 221 8.95 4.00 -6.36
N LEU A 222 10.25 3.80 -6.21
CA LEU A 222 11.28 4.40 -7.04
C LEU A 222 12.21 3.28 -7.51
N LEU A 223 12.34 3.11 -8.81
CA LEU A 223 13.19 2.11 -9.45
C LEU A 223 14.28 2.82 -10.25
N ILE A 224 15.51 2.32 -10.15
CA ILE A 224 16.67 2.87 -10.84
C ILE A 224 17.36 1.73 -11.61
N ASP A 225 17.48 1.91 -12.92
CA ASP A 225 18.19 1.03 -13.86
C ASP A 225 17.84 -0.46 -13.63
N ALA A 226 16.57 -0.77 -13.34
CA ALA A 226 16.05 -2.05 -12.84
C ALA A 226 16.98 -2.86 -11.89
N ASN A 227 17.79 -2.17 -11.09
CA ASN A 227 18.78 -2.79 -10.19
C ASN A 227 18.55 -2.40 -8.73
N VAL A 228 17.96 -1.21 -8.51
CA VAL A 228 17.66 -0.67 -7.18
C VAL A 228 16.20 -0.27 -7.12
N ALA A 229 15.55 -0.60 -6.02
CA ALA A 229 14.20 -0.16 -5.72
C ALA A 229 14.14 0.48 -4.33
N LEU A 230 13.33 1.52 -4.16
CA LEU A 230 12.90 2.04 -2.88
C LEU A 230 11.38 1.86 -2.78
N LEU A 231 10.89 1.22 -1.73
CA LEU A 231 9.46 1.05 -1.48
C LEU A 231 9.07 1.26 -0.01
N GLY A 232 7.82 1.63 0.23
CA GLY A 232 7.25 1.74 1.58
C GLY A 232 6.14 2.80 1.67
N SER A 233 6.31 3.79 2.55
CA SER A 233 5.25 4.74 2.94
C SER A 233 5.48 6.22 2.63
N PHE A 234 6.69 6.62 2.21
CA PHE A 234 7.01 8.01 1.84
C PHE A 234 6.29 8.51 0.59
N ASN A 235 5.69 9.69 0.70
CA ASN A 235 5.26 10.50 -0.43
C ASN A 235 6.35 11.50 -0.81
N LEU A 236 6.29 12.04 -2.03
CA LEU A 236 7.25 13.03 -2.54
C LEU A 236 6.67 14.44 -2.33
N ILE A 237 6.62 14.87 -1.08
CA ILE A 237 6.08 16.17 -0.64
C ILE A 237 6.75 16.56 0.68
N ASP A 238 6.81 17.84 1.03
CA ASP A 238 7.19 18.28 2.38
C ASP A 238 6.43 17.50 3.48
N ARG A 239 7.14 17.16 4.56
CA ARG A 239 6.65 16.33 5.66
C ARG A 239 5.38 16.85 6.34
N THR A 240 5.06 18.13 6.22
CA THR A 240 3.82 18.76 6.73
C THR A 240 2.64 18.64 5.76
N TYR A 241 2.88 18.15 4.55
CA TYR A 241 1.94 18.01 3.43
C TYR A 241 1.39 19.36 2.96
N LEU A 242 2.14 20.45 3.20
CA LEU A 242 1.92 21.83 2.74
C LEU A 242 0.59 22.51 3.11
N LEU A 243 -0.40 21.78 3.63
CA LEU A 243 -1.72 22.33 3.94
C LEU A 243 -1.63 23.24 5.17
N ARG A 244 -2.21 24.44 5.05
CA ARG A 244 -2.23 25.45 6.13
C ARG A 244 -2.74 24.90 7.47
N ARG A 245 -3.71 24.00 7.44
CA ARG A 245 -4.26 23.35 8.65
C ARG A 245 -3.27 22.38 9.31
N HIS A 246 -2.45 21.69 8.51
CA HIS A 246 -1.45 20.75 9.01
C HIS A 246 -0.26 21.51 9.59
N LYS A 247 0.23 22.53 8.87
CA LYS A 247 1.27 23.45 9.37
C LYS A 247 0.86 24.12 10.68
N ARG A 248 -0.37 24.65 10.77
CA ARG A 248 -0.90 25.24 12.01
C ARG A 248 -0.99 24.25 13.17
N ALA A 249 -1.28 22.98 12.88
CA ALA A 249 -1.34 21.92 13.89
C ALA A 249 0.03 21.29 14.20
N GLY A 250 1.12 21.76 13.56
CA GLY A 250 2.46 21.20 13.72
C GLY A 250 2.61 19.75 13.23
N ARG A 251 1.72 19.28 12.34
CA ARG A 251 1.69 17.87 11.93
C ARG A 251 2.91 17.50 11.09
N GLN A 252 3.50 16.35 11.41
CA GLN A 252 4.64 15.79 10.69
C GLN A 252 4.46 14.28 10.52
N TRP A 253 4.53 13.80 9.28
CA TRP A 253 4.36 12.38 8.98
C TRP A 253 5.64 11.60 9.30
N ILE A 254 5.48 10.40 9.88
CA ILE A 254 6.56 9.47 10.20
C ILE A 254 6.39 8.27 9.27
N ASP A 255 7.33 8.09 8.36
CA ASP A 255 7.28 7.09 7.29
C ASP A 255 8.52 6.19 7.36
N ALA A 256 8.44 5.08 6.64
CA ALA A 256 9.56 4.16 6.45
C ALA A 256 9.62 3.71 4.98
N PHE A 257 10.84 3.63 4.44
CA PHE A 257 11.21 3.08 3.14
C PHE A 257 12.30 2.03 3.30
N ILE A 258 12.27 0.99 2.48
CA ILE A 258 13.39 0.06 2.34
C ILE A 258 14.06 0.27 0.99
N GLU A 259 15.40 0.32 0.99
CA GLU A 259 16.19 0.18 -0.23
C GLU A 259 16.38 -1.32 -0.50
N VAL A 260 16.14 -1.73 -1.74
CA VAL A 260 16.11 -3.13 -2.14
C VAL A 260 16.91 -3.31 -3.43
N ARG A 261 17.71 -4.37 -3.48
CA ARG A 261 18.52 -4.75 -4.65
C ARG A 261 18.40 -6.25 -4.90
N GLY A 262 18.69 -6.65 -6.13
CA GLY A 262 18.71 -8.05 -6.54
C GLY A 262 17.46 -8.49 -7.30
N PRO A 263 17.25 -9.81 -7.49
CA PRO A 263 16.23 -10.36 -8.37
C PRO A 263 14.79 -9.86 -8.12
N ILE A 264 14.44 -9.53 -6.88
CA ILE A 264 13.11 -8.98 -6.54
C ILE A 264 12.76 -7.68 -7.29
N VAL A 265 13.77 -6.92 -7.75
CA VAL A 265 13.55 -5.67 -8.48
C VAL A 265 12.78 -5.92 -9.79
N ALA A 266 12.96 -7.07 -10.44
CA ALA A 266 12.17 -7.46 -11.61
C ALA A 266 10.65 -7.54 -11.31
N SER A 267 10.28 -8.07 -10.13
CA SER A 267 8.88 -8.14 -9.72
C SER A 267 8.28 -6.75 -9.49
N LEU A 268 9.06 -5.85 -8.88
CA LEU A 268 8.66 -4.46 -8.65
C LEU A 268 8.54 -3.69 -9.97
N GLU A 269 9.47 -3.90 -10.89
CA GLU A 269 9.45 -3.32 -12.23
C GLU A 269 8.27 -3.83 -13.06
N SER A 270 7.96 -5.13 -12.99
CA SER A 270 6.77 -5.71 -13.60
C SER A 270 5.48 -5.05 -13.11
N MET A 271 5.36 -4.83 -11.79
CA MET A 271 4.22 -4.11 -11.23
C MET A 271 4.13 -2.67 -11.74
N PHE A 272 5.25 -1.95 -11.79
CA PHE A 272 5.30 -0.60 -12.35
C PHE A 272 4.91 -0.59 -13.83
N ALA A 273 5.42 -1.53 -14.63
CA ALA A 273 5.13 -1.62 -16.06
C ALA A 273 3.65 -1.83 -16.36
N VAL A 274 2.94 -2.63 -15.55
CA VAL A 274 1.48 -2.79 -15.67
C VAL A 274 0.75 -1.46 -15.42
N ASP A 275 1.16 -0.69 -14.40
CA ASP A 275 0.55 0.60 -14.11
C ASP A 275 0.91 1.66 -15.15
N TRP A 276 2.16 1.65 -15.63
CA TRP A 276 2.62 2.50 -16.73
C TRP A 276 1.80 2.25 -17.98
N PHE A 277 1.75 1.01 -18.46
CA PHE A 277 0.96 0.62 -19.63
C PHE A 277 -0.52 1.02 -19.47
N THR A 278 -1.09 0.88 -18.27
CA THR A 278 -2.49 1.25 -18.01
C THR A 278 -2.77 2.74 -18.27
N GLU A 279 -1.80 3.62 -18.03
CA GLU A 279 -1.98 5.08 -18.13
C GLU A 279 -1.27 5.72 -19.34
N SER A 280 -0.25 5.08 -19.92
CA SER A 280 0.50 5.55 -21.11
C SER A 280 0.16 4.77 -22.38
N GLY A 281 -0.15 3.48 -22.27
CA GLY A 281 -0.26 2.53 -23.39
C GLY A 281 1.08 2.02 -23.93
N GLU A 282 2.20 2.42 -23.35
CA GLU A 282 3.54 1.94 -23.69
C GLU A 282 3.83 0.61 -22.97
N VAL A 283 4.30 -0.39 -23.71
CA VAL A 283 4.81 -1.64 -23.15
C VAL A 283 6.29 -1.45 -22.84
N LEU A 284 6.69 -1.73 -21.60
CA LEU A 284 8.09 -1.68 -21.19
C LEU A 284 8.76 -3.03 -21.41
N GLU A 285 10.01 -3.01 -21.89
CA GLU A 285 10.85 -4.21 -21.91
C GLU A 285 11.35 -4.48 -20.49
N LEU A 286 11.11 -5.70 -20.00
CA LEU A 286 11.46 -6.09 -18.64
C LEU A 286 12.60 -7.08 -18.61
N ARG A 287 13.44 -6.97 -17.58
CA ARG A 287 14.43 -7.99 -17.25
C ARG A 287 13.85 -9.05 -16.33
N SER A 288 14.19 -10.30 -16.59
CA SER A 288 13.84 -11.41 -15.73
C SER A 288 14.66 -11.40 -14.43
N PRO A 289 14.14 -12.00 -13.34
CA PRO A 289 14.89 -12.14 -12.10
C PRO A 289 16.25 -12.83 -12.28
N ARG A 290 16.37 -13.76 -13.24
CA ARG A 290 17.64 -14.46 -13.56
C ARG A 290 18.68 -13.51 -14.17
N GLU A 291 18.27 -12.60 -15.03
CA GLU A 291 19.16 -11.63 -15.68
C GLU A 291 19.68 -10.58 -14.68
N ILE A 292 18.83 -10.13 -13.76
CA ILE A 292 19.25 -9.22 -12.68
C ILE A 292 20.20 -9.95 -11.72
N GLY A 293 19.86 -11.20 -11.34
CA GLY A 293 20.68 -12.03 -10.46
C GLY A 293 22.09 -12.28 -11.00
N SER A 294 22.21 -12.59 -12.29
CA SER A 294 23.51 -12.83 -12.95
C SER A 294 24.34 -11.56 -13.15
N GLY A 295 23.70 -10.41 -13.36
CA GLY A 295 24.39 -9.11 -13.51
C GLY A 295 24.93 -8.50 -12.22
N SER A 296 24.36 -8.86 -11.06
CA SER A 296 24.75 -8.28 -9.76
C SER A 296 26.10 -8.78 -9.21
N GLY A 297 26.70 -9.80 -9.83
CA GLY A 297 28.00 -10.36 -9.42
C GLY A 297 29.23 -9.50 -9.76
N ALA A 298 29.07 -8.34 -10.42
CA ALA A 298 30.20 -7.55 -10.94
C ALA A 298 30.24 -6.08 -10.51
N VAL A 299 29.36 -5.61 -9.62
CA VAL A 299 29.40 -4.21 -9.14
C VAL A 299 30.05 -4.13 -7.74
N GLY A 300 31.39 -4.15 -7.74
CA GLY A 300 32.20 -3.30 -6.88
C GLY A 300 32.19 -3.51 -5.36
N ALA A 301 32.63 -4.67 -4.87
CA ALA A 301 33.33 -4.72 -3.57
C ALA A 301 34.77 -4.22 -3.76
N GLY A 302 34.95 -2.92 -3.96
CA GLY A 302 36.25 -2.28 -4.06
C GLY A 302 36.81 -1.93 -2.68
N GLY A 303 37.58 -2.84 -2.07
CA GLY A 303 38.48 -2.47 -0.96
C GLY A 303 38.76 -3.55 0.08
N ALA A 304 39.49 -4.62 -0.28
CA ALA A 304 40.50 -5.25 0.59
C ALA A 304 41.21 -6.38 -0.17
N SER A 305 42.43 -6.11 -0.60
CA SER A 305 43.37 -7.07 -1.17
C SER A 305 43.88 -8.07 -0.11
N GLY A 306 43.90 -9.37 -0.43
CA GLY A 306 44.55 -10.39 0.39
C GLY A 306 44.40 -11.85 -0.07
N ALA A 307 45.04 -12.19 -1.19
CA ALA A 307 45.53 -13.49 -1.68
C ALA A 307 44.97 -14.85 -1.16
N GLY A 308 44.58 -15.73 -2.11
CA GLY A 308 44.92 -17.17 -2.03
C GLY A 308 43.91 -18.20 -2.58
N GLY A 309 44.06 -18.59 -3.85
CA GLY A 309 44.06 -20.00 -4.30
C GLY A 309 42.75 -20.81 -4.51
N GLY A 310 42.58 -21.35 -5.73
CA GLY A 310 42.11 -22.72 -5.96
C GLY A 310 40.64 -22.94 -6.36
N ALA A 311 40.44 -23.62 -7.49
CA ALA A 311 39.16 -23.87 -8.17
C ALA A 311 38.28 -24.98 -7.53
N SER A 312 36.95 -24.85 -7.67
CA SER A 312 35.98 -25.88 -8.14
C SER A 312 34.56 -25.63 -7.60
N GLY A 313 33.55 -25.89 -8.45
CA GLY A 313 32.16 -26.10 -8.01
C GLY A 313 31.21 -24.92 -8.21
N ALA A 314 30.43 -24.96 -9.29
CA ALA A 314 29.24 -24.15 -9.47
C ALA A 314 28.22 -24.48 -8.37
N SER A 315 28.13 -23.61 -7.36
CA SER A 315 27.00 -23.49 -6.46
C SER A 315 26.70 -21.99 -6.39
N GLY A 316 25.44 -21.61 -6.60
CA GLY A 316 25.01 -20.21 -6.58
C GLY A 316 25.48 -19.57 -5.29
N ALA A 317 26.27 -18.49 -5.43
CA ALA A 317 26.73 -17.71 -4.29
C ALA A 317 25.50 -17.09 -3.62
N SER A 318 24.96 -17.77 -2.60
CA SER A 318 23.99 -17.17 -1.70
C SER A 318 24.65 -15.93 -1.11
N CYS A 319 24.05 -14.75 -1.31
CA CYS A 319 24.51 -13.57 -0.60
C CYS A 319 24.37 -13.87 0.91
N ALA A 320 25.49 -14.02 1.62
CA ALA A 320 25.45 -14.18 3.07
C ALA A 320 24.77 -12.94 3.66
N GLY A 321 23.58 -13.11 4.26
CA GLY A 321 22.70 -12.01 4.69
C GLY A 321 21.59 -11.62 3.71
N ALA A 322 21.31 -12.41 2.67
CA ALA A 322 20.19 -12.24 1.77
C ALA A 322 18.85 -12.37 2.51
N ASN A 323 17.92 -11.49 2.21
CA ASN A 323 16.53 -11.61 2.62
C ASN A 323 15.80 -12.44 1.57
N VAL A 324 14.83 -13.26 1.99
CA VAL A 324 13.86 -13.88 1.08
C VAL A 324 12.56 -13.10 1.19
N VAL A 325 12.16 -12.48 0.09
CA VAL A 325 11.02 -11.57 0.05
C VAL A 325 10.11 -11.86 -1.13
N GLN A 326 8.85 -11.48 -1.02
CA GLN A 326 7.86 -11.68 -2.08
C GLN A 326 6.97 -10.45 -2.24
N LEU A 327 6.82 -9.99 -3.48
CA LEU A 327 5.92 -8.90 -3.80
C LEU A 327 4.47 -9.40 -3.76
N VAL A 328 3.63 -8.71 -3.00
CA VAL A 328 2.19 -8.97 -2.90
C VAL A 328 1.43 -7.68 -3.22
N PRO A 329 1.01 -7.49 -4.48
CA PRO A 329 0.19 -6.35 -4.87
C PRO A 329 -1.26 -6.54 -4.43
N SER A 330 -1.97 -5.42 -4.22
CA SER A 330 -3.43 -5.40 -4.08
C SER A 330 -4.06 -4.36 -5.01
N GLY A 331 -5.37 -4.41 -5.13
CA GLY A 331 -6.16 -3.48 -5.91
C GLY A 331 -7.37 -4.13 -6.58
N PRO A 332 -8.18 -3.34 -7.30
CA PRO A 332 -9.43 -3.81 -7.89
C PRO A 332 -9.25 -4.85 -9.01
N GLY A 333 -8.01 -5.03 -9.49
CA GLY A 333 -7.63 -6.11 -10.41
C GLY A 333 -7.45 -7.47 -9.74
N TYR A 334 -7.26 -7.52 -8.42
CA TYR A 334 -7.00 -8.74 -7.65
C TYR A 334 -8.26 -9.20 -6.90
N LEU A 335 -9.15 -9.90 -7.61
CA LEU A 335 -10.45 -10.34 -7.07
C LEU A 335 -10.35 -11.33 -5.90
N THR A 336 -9.19 -11.95 -5.72
CA THR A 336 -8.92 -12.94 -4.67
C THR A 336 -8.39 -12.34 -3.37
N GLU A 337 -8.21 -11.02 -3.29
CA GLU A 337 -7.74 -10.28 -2.10
C GLU A 337 -6.44 -10.85 -1.50
N PRO A 338 -5.35 -11.00 -2.30
CA PRO A 338 -4.11 -11.66 -1.86
C PRO A 338 -3.50 -11.04 -0.60
N ASN A 339 -3.52 -9.71 -0.52
CA ASN A 339 -2.97 -8.96 0.60
C ASN A 339 -3.71 -9.24 1.92
N LEU A 340 -5.06 -9.26 1.93
CA LEU A 340 -5.85 -9.61 3.12
C LEU A 340 -5.61 -11.05 3.55
N ARG A 341 -5.56 -11.99 2.58
CA ARG A 341 -5.31 -13.41 2.87
C ARG A 341 -3.94 -13.64 3.47
N MET A 342 -2.91 -12.99 2.95
CA MET A 342 -1.56 -13.03 3.52
C MET A 342 -1.56 -12.55 4.98
N PHE A 343 -2.14 -11.38 5.26
CA PHE A 343 -2.21 -10.86 6.62
C PHE A 343 -2.95 -11.81 7.57
N ASN A 344 -4.12 -12.33 7.17
CA ASN A 344 -4.87 -13.28 7.98
C ASN A 344 -4.05 -14.55 8.26
N THR A 345 -3.41 -15.12 7.24
CA THR A 345 -2.58 -16.31 7.38
C THR A 345 -1.41 -16.06 8.35
N MET A 346 -0.72 -14.93 8.25
CA MET A 346 0.32 -14.55 9.21
C MET A 346 -0.21 -14.44 10.65
N ILE A 347 -1.36 -13.80 10.85
CA ILE A 347 -1.96 -13.62 12.18
C ILE A 347 -2.41 -14.95 12.78
N HIS A 348 -2.94 -15.87 11.95
CA HIS A 348 -3.30 -17.21 12.40
C HIS A 348 -2.07 -18.05 12.76
N HIS A 349 -0.94 -17.83 12.09
CA HIS A 349 0.31 -18.55 12.36
C HIS A 349 1.11 -17.99 13.52
N ALA A 350 0.93 -16.72 13.90
CA ALA A 350 1.60 -16.13 15.06
C ALA A 350 1.38 -16.97 16.33
N ARG A 351 2.48 -17.29 17.03
CA ARG A 351 2.51 -18.18 18.19
C ARG A 351 2.84 -17.45 19.49
N GLU A 352 3.71 -16.44 19.44
CA GLU A 352 4.24 -15.75 20.62
C GLU A 352 3.90 -14.26 20.60
N HIS A 353 4.17 -13.58 19.48
CA HIS A 353 4.11 -12.13 19.43
C HIS A 353 3.72 -11.60 18.05
N LEU A 354 2.68 -10.78 17.97
CA LEU A 354 2.23 -10.11 16.77
C LEU A 354 2.33 -8.59 16.97
N ILE A 355 3.04 -7.91 16.06
CA ILE A 355 3.15 -6.44 16.04
C ILE A 355 2.52 -5.91 14.76
N LEU A 356 1.55 -5.01 14.90
CA LEU A 356 0.83 -4.38 13.80
C LEU A 356 1.07 -2.86 13.84
N CYS A 357 1.58 -2.26 12.77
CA CYS A 357 1.72 -0.82 12.64
C CYS A 357 0.90 -0.32 11.46
N SER A 358 -0.07 0.57 11.70
CA SER A 358 -0.87 1.17 10.63
C SER A 358 -1.39 2.57 11.01
N PRO A 359 -1.32 3.58 10.12
CA PRO A 359 -1.96 4.88 10.38
C PRO A 359 -3.48 4.79 10.50
N TYR A 360 -4.06 3.84 9.76
CA TYR A 360 -5.50 3.65 9.63
C TYR A 360 -5.79 2.16 9.79
N PHE A 361 -6.28 1.81 10.98
CA PHE A 361 -6.65 0.47 11.37
C PHE A 361 -8.18 0.37 11.41
N VAL A 362 -8.77 0.00 10.27
CA VAL A 362 -10.21 -0.22 10.12
C VAL A 362 -10.37 -1.63 9.55
N PRO A 363 -10.08 -2.66 10.36
CA PRO A 363 -9.86 -4.01 9.87
C PRO A 363 -11.13 -4.57 9.23
N GLU A 364 -10.93 -5.45 8.26
CA GLU A 364 -12.00 -6.29 7.75
C GLU A 364 -12.38 -7.35 8.79
N ASP A 365 -13.62 -7.82 8.79
CA ASP A 365 -14.16 -8.72 9.82
C ASP A 365 -13.30 -9.97 10.05
N SER A 366 -12.75 -10.58 8.99
CA SER A 366 -11.86 -11.74 9.10
C SER A 366 -10.52 -11.41 9.73
N MET A 367 -9.98 -10.21 9.50
CA MET A 367 -8.73 -9.76 10.12
C MET A 367 -8.96 -9.45 11.61
N LEU A 368 -10.08 -8.83 11.94
CA LEU A 368 -10.48 -8.57 13.32
C LEU A 368 -10.66 -9.88 14.10
N GLU A 369 -11.32 -10.87 13.49
CA GLU A 369 -11.48 -12.22 14.06
C GLU A 369 -10.13 -12.93 14.23
N ALA A 370 -9.24 -12.85 13.23
CA ALA A 370 -7.90 -13.42 13.33
C ALA A 370 -7.08 -12.81 14.48
N ILE A 371 -7.11 -11.48 14.63
CA ILE A 371 -6.39 -10.75 15.69
C ILE A 371 -6.92 -11.12 17.07
N THR A 372 -8.24 -11.08 17.25
CA THR A 372 -8.87 -11.45 18.53
C THR A 372 -8.65 -12.92 18.86
N SER A 373 -8.67 -13.81 17.86
CA SER A 373 -8.31 -15.21 18.02
C SER A 373 -6.85 -15.39 18.45
N ALA A 374 -5.92 -14.61 17.91
CA ALA A 374 -4.52 -14.66 18.34
C ALA A 374 -4.38 -14.30 19.83
N CYS A 375 -5.06 -13.24 20.29
CA CYS A 375 -5.08 -12.88 21.71
C CYS A 375 -5.64 -14.02 22.58
N TYR A 376 -6.77 -14.62 22.17
CA TYR A 376 -7.37 -15.74 22.91
C TYR A 376 -6.53 -17.02 22.90
N ARG A 377 -5.62 -17.19 21.93
CA ARG A 377 -4.60 -18.26 21.95
C ARG A 377 -3.44 -17.97 22.91
N GLY A 378 -3.37 -16.77 23.48
CA GLY A 378 -2.26 -16.33 24.36
C GLY A 378 -1.12 -15.62 23.63
N VAL A 379 -1.29 -15.27 22.34
CA VAL A 379 -0.29 -14.50 21.59
C VAL A 379 -0.32 -13.06 22.09
N ARG A 380 0.85 -12.47 22.38
CA ARG A 380 0.96 -11.03 22.67
C ARG A 380 0.65 -10.26 21.39
N VAL A 381 -0.30 -9.33 21.42
CA VAL A 381 -0.61 -8.49 20.24
C VAL A 381 -0.41 -7.02 20.57
N ASP A 382 0.52 -6.36 19.88
CA ASP A 382 0.76 -4.92 19.96
C ASP A 382 0.27 -4.23 18.68
N LEU A 383 -0.65 -3.28 18.81
CA LEU A 383 -1.20 -2.46 17.72
C LEU A 383 -0.72 -1.01 17.86
N LEU A 384 0.17 -0.58 16.97
CA LEU A 384 0.66 0.80 16.88
C LEU A 384 -0.19 1.63 15.93
N VAL A 385 -0.71 2.74 16.45
CA VAL A 385 -1.61 3.68 15.78
C VAL A 385 -1.27 5.12 16.20
N GLY A 386 -1.67 6.13 15.43
CA GLY A 386 -1.49 7.52 15.85
C GLY A 386 -2.49 7.96 16.93
N ALA A 387 -2.04 8.69 17.96
CA ALA A 387 -2.92 9.29 18.97
C ALA A 387 -3.94 10.27 18.35
N LYS A 388 -3.56 10.93 17.25
CA LYS A 388 -4.45 11.75 16.42
C LYS A 388 -4.24 11.40 14.96
N ALA A 389 -5.30 11.00 14.28
CA ALA A 389 -5.24 10.83 12.84
C ALA A 389 -5.32 12.19 12.13
N ASP A 390 -4.88 12.22 10.88
CA ASP A 390 -5.01 13.40 10.04
C ASP A 390 -6.44 13.59 9.49
N GLN A 391 -7.22 12.50 9.44
CA GLN A 391 -8.60 12.43 8.93
C GLN A 391 -9.62 12.10 10.03
N PHE A 392 -10.59 13.00 10.24
CA PHE A 392 -11.61 12.89 11.29
C PHE A 392 -12.43 11.59 11.20
N MET A 393 -13.00 11.31 10.02
CA MET A 393 -13.86 10.13 9.84
C MET A 393 -13.10 8.83 10.09
N VAL A 394 -11.86 8.74 9.61
CA VAL A 394 -11.02 7.55 9.76
C VAL A 394 -10.62 7.33 11.22
N GLN A 395 -10.28 8.39 11.95
CA GLN A 395 -9.95 8.30 13.37
C GLN A 395 -11.09 7.69 14.19
N HIS A 396 -12.32 8.16 13.95
CA HIS A 396 -13.51 7.70 14.65
C HIS A 396 -13.95 6.30 14.19
N ALA A 397 -13.82 5.98 12.90
CA ALA A 397 -14.07 4.63 12.39
C ALA A 397 -13.12 3.60 13.02
N GLN A 398 -11.82 3.91 13.09
CA GLN A 398 -10.81 3.07 13.75
C GLN A 398 -11.09 2.92 15.26
N SER A 399 -11.37 4.04 15.94
CA SER A 399 -11.71 4.07 17.37
C SER A 399 -12.88 3.14 17.71
N SER A 400 -13.84 2.96 16.79
CA SER A 400 -15.00 2.07 17.00
C SER A 400 -14.64 0.60 17.22
N TYR A 401 -13.42 0.17 16.87
CA TYR A 401 -12.93 -1.21 17.07
C TYR A 401 -12.12 -1.36 18.36
N TYR A 402 -11.67 -0.27 18.99
CA TYR A 402 -10.75 -0.33 20.14
C TYR A 402 -11.33 -1.07 21.33
N GLU A 403 -12.63 -0.89 21.63
CA GLU A 403 -13.25 -1.58 22.78
C GLU A 403 -13.21 -3.10 22.61
N GLN A 404 -13.52 -3.60 21.41
CA GLN A 404 -13.46 -5.03 21.13
C GLN A 404 -12.01 -5.58 21.18
N LEU A 405 -11.04 -4.80 20.68
CA LEU A 405 -9.63 -5.20 20.68
C LEU A 405 -9.04 -5.21 22.10
N LEU A 406 -9.31 -4.16 22.88
CA LEU A 406 -8.87 -4.05 24.27
C LEU A 406 -9.47 -5.17 25.13
N ASN A 407 -10.76 -5.48 24.95
CA ASN A 407 -11.42 -6.58 25.66
C ASN A 407 -10.86 -7.95 25.28
N ALA A 408 -10.36 -8.12 24.04
CA ALA A 408 -9.71 -9.35 23.62
C ALA A 408 -8.28 -9.49 24.17
N GLY A 409 -7.65 -8.41 24.62
CA GLY A 409 -6.28 -8.38 25.16
C GLY A 409 -5.24 -7.75 24.23
N VAL A 410 -5.65 -6.99 23.21
CA VAL A 410 -4.72 -6.24 22.34
C VAL A 410 -4.14 -5.04 23.10
N HIS A 411 -2.82 -4.88 23.07
CA HIS A 411 -2.12 -3.69 23.54
C HIS A 411 -2.11 -2.62 22.46
N ILE A 412 -2.88 -1.54 22.66
CA ILE A 412 -2.96 -0.44 21.68
C ILE A 412 -1.98 0.66 22.10
N TRP A 413 -1.03 0.97 21.23
CA TRP A 413 0.01 1.99 21.43
C TRP A 413 -0.29 3.23 20.58
N GLU A 414 -0.55 4.35 21.24
CA GLU A 414 -0.85 5.63 20.62
C GLU A 414 0.43 6.47 20.44
N PHE A 415 0.89 6.56 19.20
CA PHE A 415 2.05 7.36 18.80
C PHE A 415 1.78 8.86 19.01
N PRO A 416 2.72 9.61 19.61
CA PRO A 416 2.44 10.94 20.14
C PRO A 416 2.13 12.00 19.07
N ALA A 417 1.10 12.80 19.33
CA ALA A 417 0.84 14.03 18.57
C ALA A 417 1.95 15.08 18.82
N PRO A 418 2.26 15.96 17.84
CA PRO A 418 1.57 16.20 16.57
C PRO A 418 2.02 15.28 15.42
N TYR A 419 2.90 14.30 15.68
CA TYR A 419 3.37 13.39 14.65
C TYR A 419 2.25 12.44 14.18
N ILE A 420 2.25 12.13 12.89
CA ILE A 420 1.31 11.20 12.26
C ILE A 420 2.11 9.95 11.89
N LEU A 421 1.97 8.88 12.66
CA LEU A 421 2.57 7.59 12.35
C LEU A 421 1.96 7.06 11.06
N HIS A 422 2.77 6.93 10.01
CA HIS A 422 2.34 6.55 8.66
C HIS A 422 3.18 5.40 8.07
N SER A 423 4.09 4.80 8.83
CA SER A 423 4.65 3.49 8.52
C SER A 423 3.57 2.40 8.49
N LYS A 424 3.69 1.43 7.58
CA LYS A 424 2.84 0.22 7.56
C LYS A 424 3.69 -1.03 7.53
N PHE A 425 3.63 -1.81 8.60
CA PHE A 425 4.28 -3.10 8.67
C PHE A 425 3.57 -4.04 9.65
N VAL A 426 3.83 -5.34 9.47
CA VAL A 426 3.41 -6.41 10.38
C VAL A 426 4.62 -7.29 10.66
N LEU A 427 4.74 -7.74 11.90
CA LEU A 427 5.70 -8.77 12.31
C LEU A 427 4.98 -9.84 13.10
N ALA A 428 5.21 -11.10 12.73
CA ALA A 428 4.80 -12.26 13.52
C ALA A 428 6.05 -12.93 14.06
N ASP A 429 6.01 -13.26 15.34
CA ASP A 429 7.03 -13.93 16.14
C ASP A 429 8.44 -13.31 15.98
N PRO A 430 8.60 -11.97 16.04
CA PRO A 430 9.89 -11.32 15.85
C PRO A 430 10.91 -11.77 16.91
N GLY A 431 12.13 -12.06 16.45
CA GLY A 431 13.20 -12.57 17.32
C GLY A 431 13.25 -14.10 17.44
N THR A 432 12.31 -14.81 16.81
CA THR A 432 12.33 -16.28 16.67
C THR A 432 12.84 -16.69 15.28
N GLU A 433 13.13 -17.98 15.08
CA GLU A 433 13.52 -18.53 13.77
C GLU A 433 12.35 -18.57 12.78
N ASP A 434 11.11 -18.60 13.27
CA ASP A 434 9.87 -18.62 12.48
C ASP A 434 9.36 -17.20 12.17
N ALA A 435 10.15 -16.17 12.48
CA ALA A 435 9.76 -14.77 12.31
C ALA A 435 9.44 -14.46 10.84
N VAL A 436 8.29 -13.84 10.60
CA VAL A 436 7.89 -13.35 9.27
C VAL A 436 7.38 -11.92 9.37
N GLY A 437 7.45 -11.19 8.26
CA GLY A 437 7.10 -9.77 8.26
C GLY A 437 6.49 -9.30 6.95
N VAL A 438 5.88 -8.12 7.01
CA VAL A 438 5.39 -7.38 5.83
C VAL A 438 5.73 -5.93 6.01
N ILE A 439 6.21 -5.27 4.97
CA ILE A 439 6.32 -3.80 4.88
C ILE A 439 5.79 -3.32 3.54
N GLY A 440 5.13 -2.17 3.48
CA GLY A 440 4.70 -1.62 2.20
C GLY A 440 3.82 -0.39 2.31
N SER A 441 2.96 -0.21 1.31
CA SER A 441 2.04 0.92 1.22
C SER A 441 0.65 0.65 1.81
N SER A 442 0.29 -0.63 1.97
CA SER A 442 -1.04 -1.06 2.41
C SER A 442 -1.32 -0.67 3.86
N ASN A 443 -2.42 0.05 4.08
CA ASN A 443 -3.01 0.15 5.41
C ASN A 443 -3.74 -1.15 5.76
N MET A 444 -4.15 -1.28 7.02
CA MET A 444 -4.98 -2.40 7.51
C MET A 444 -6.45 -1.98 7.49
N ASP A 445 -6.93 -1.63 6.30
CA ASP A 445 -8.29 -1.20 6.07
C ASP A 445 -8.89 -1.84 4.81
N ILE A 446 -10.22 -1.88 4.76
CA ILE A 446 -10.99 -2.49 3.66
C ILE A 446 -10.60 -1.90 2.30
N ARG A 447 -10.21 -0.62 2.25
CA ARG A 447 -9.85 0.06 1.00
C ARG A 447 -8.51 -0.45 0.49
N SER A 448 -7.48 -0.54 1.33
CA SER A 448 -6.17 -1.07 0.95
C SER A 448 -6.22 -2.55 0.55
N PHE A 449 -7.20 -3.31 1.07
CA PHE A 449 -7.38 -4.71 0.68
C PHE A 449 -8.10 -4.90 -0.66
N SER A 450 -9.09 -4.05 -0.99
CA SER A 450 -10.01 -4.31 -2.11
C SER A 450 -10.13 -3.22 -3.18
N LEU A 451 -9.83 -1.96 -2.84
CA LEU A 451 -10.10 -0.78 -3.68
C LEU A 451 -8.85 -0.05 -4.15
N ASN A 452 -7.90 0.21 -3.26
CA ASN A 452 -6.70 0.96 -3.58
C ASN A 452 -5.66 0.03 -4.18
N TYR A 453 -4.91 0.54 -5.15
CA TYR A 453 -3.70 -0.15 -5.58
C TYR A 453 -2.64 0.02 -4.51
N GLU A 454 -2.15 -1.09 -3.98
CA GLU A 454 -1.07 -1.11 -2.97
C GLU A 454 0.01 -2.09 -3.41
N SER A 455 1.16 -1.99 -2.73
CA SER A 455 2.28 -2.91 -2.84
C SER A 455 2.77 -3.26 -1.44
N SER A 456 2.72 -4.53 -1.09
CA SER A 456 3.28 -5.09 0.15
C SER A 456 4.46 -5.99 -0.22
N LEU A 457 5.51 -5.98 0.59
CA LEU A 457 6.63 -6.92 0.48
C LEU A 457 6.57 -7.85 1.68
N PHE A 458 6.23 -9.11 1.43
CA PHE A 458 6.34 -10.18 2.42
C PHE A 458 7.82 -10.51 2.62
N ILE A 459 8.20 -10.75 3.88
CA ILE A 459 9.57 -11.04 4.30
C ILE A 459 9.50 -12.41 4.99
N ALA A 460 9.98 -13.42 4.28
CA ALA A 460 10.01 -14.80 4.76
C ALA A 460 11.20 -15.05 5.70
N SER A 461 12.33 -14.39 5.43
CA SER A 461 13.54 -14.49 6.25
C SER A 461 14.52 -13.35 5.92
N GLY A 462 15.47 -13.10 6.82
CA GLY A 462 16.59 -12.18 6.60
C GLY A 462 16.71 -11.03 7.60
N SER A 463 17.69 -10.16 7.35
CA SER A 463 18.09 -9.06 8.24
C SER A 463 17.07 -7.93 8.37
N LEU A 464 16.08 -7.84 7.48
CA LEU A 464 15.04 -6.82 7.56
C LEU A 464 14.06 -7.06 8.73
N LEU A 465 13.83 -8.32 9.12
CA LEU A 465 12.97 -8.67 10.25
C LEU A 465 13.45 -8.06 11.58
N PRO A 466 14.71 -8.25 12.03
CA PRO A 466 15.21 -7.60 13.24
C PRO A 466 15.28 -6.07 13.12
N ALA A 467 15.54 -5.52 11.93
CA ALA A 467 15.52 -4.07 11.71
C ALA A 467 14.12 -3.46 11.90
N LEU A 468 13.09 -4.11 11.36
CA LEU A 468 11.68 -3.74 11.58
C LEU A 468 11.26 -3.92 13.03
N HIS A 469 11.73 -4.98 13.69
CA HIS A 469 11.44 -5.20 15.11
C HIS A 469 12.04 -4.07 15.96
N HIS A 470 13.29 -3.68 15.71
CA HIS A 470 13.90 -2.55 16.39
C HIS A 470 13.15 -1.24 16.13
N LEU A 471 12.71 -0.99 14.89
CA LEU A 471 11.86 0.16 14.56
C LEU A 471 10.55 0.14 15.37
N ALA A 472 9.90 -1.02 15.47
CA ALA A 472 8.66 -1.17 16.23
C ALA A 472 8.88 -0.86 17.72
N LEU A 473 9.94 -1.40 18.32
CA LEU A 473 10.26 -1.14 19.73
C LEU A 473 10.54 0.34 19.99
N ASN A 474 11.21 1.05 19.07
CA ASN A 474 11.39 2.50 19.17
C ASN A 474 10.07 3.25 19.11
N TYR A 475 9.13 2.83 18.27
CA TYR A 475 7.80 3.42 18.23
C TYR A 475 7.01 3.15 19.51
N ILE A 476 7.06 1.92 20.04
CA ILE A 476 6.43 1.57 21.33
C ILE A 476 7.01 2.42 22.47
N ALA A 477 8.33 2.58 22.53
CA ALA A 477 9.02 3.29 23.61
C ALA A 477 8.62 4.77 23.75
N VAL A 478 8.18 5.40 22.67
CA VAL A 478 7.69 6.81 22.68
C VAL A 478 6.16 6.92 22.67
N SER A 479 5.46 5.79 22.55
CA SER A 479 3.99 5.75 22.50
C SER A 479 3.39 5.60 23.89
N GLN A 480 2.13 6.00 24.01
CA GLN A 480 1.34 5.76 25.22
C GLN A 480 0.45 4.53 25.02
N GLU A 481 0.45 3.61 25.98
CA GLU A 481 -0.50 2.49 25.98
C GLU A 481 -1.90 2.99 26.33
N LEU A 482 -2.89 2.62 25.51
CA LEU A 482 -4.29 2.91 25.76
C LEU A 482 -4.90 1.84 26.66
N LEU A 483 -5.14 2.18 27.93
CA LEU A 483 -5.71 1.26 28.90
C LEU A 483 -7.23 1.11 28.76
N PRO A 484 -7.81 -0.10 28.93
CA PRO A 484 -9.26 -0.32 28.86
C PRO A 484 -10.07 0.62 29.76
N GLN A 485 -9.59 0.86 30.99
CA GLN A 485 -10.27 1.72 31.98
C GLN A 485 -10.30 3.18 31.54
N VAL A 486 -9.27 3.64 30.83
CA VAL A 486 -9.24 5.00 30.24
C VAL A 486 -10.20 5.06 29.06
N TRP A 487 -10.22 4.02 28.22
CA TRP A 487 -11.10 3.95 27.06
C TRP A 487 -12.58 3.98 27.45
N GLU A 488 -12.97 3.29 28.52
CA GLU A 488 -14.33 3.26 29.04
C GLU A 488 -14.83 4.63 29.54
N GLN A 489 -13.95 5.51 30.00
CA GLN A 489 -14.35 6.84 30.50
C GLN A 489 -14.74 7.83 29.40
N ARG A 490 -14.62 7.45 28.12
CA ARG A 490 -14.93 8.35 27.00
C ARG A 490 -16.40 8.80 26.99
N PRO A 491 -16.68 10.10 26.76
CA PRO A 491 -18.04 10.64 26.76
C PRO A 491 -18.98 9.95 25.76
N TRP A 492 -20.27 9.91 26.08
CA TRP A 492 -21.29 9.25 25.24
C TRP A 492 -21.33 9.80 23.80
N TYR A 493 -21.10 11.10 23.61
CA TYR A 493 -21.12 11.73 22.29
C TYR A 493 -19.94 11.25 21.42
N ARG A 494 -18.78 10.98 22.03
CA ARG A 494 -17.64 10.40 21.32
C ARG A 494 -17.96 8.98 20.87
N ARG A 495 -18.55 8.16 21.75
CA ARG A 495 -19.01 6.80 21.41
C ARG A 495 -20.03 6.81 20.25
N TYR A 496 -20.97 7.74 20.29
CA TYR A 496 -21.95 7.91 19.21
C TYR A 496 -21.28 8.24 17.87
N ILE A 497 -20.35 9.19 17.86
CA ILE A 497 -19.60 9.55 16.64
C ILE A 497 -18.78 8.36 16.14
N ASP A 498 -18.07 7.64 17.01
CA ASP A 498 -17.28 6.45 16.65
C ASP A 498 -18.18 5.40 15.96
N ASN A 499 -19.34 5.11 16.54
CA ASN A 499 -20.31 4.14 16.00
C ASN A 499 -20.90 4.59 14.65
N VAL A 500 -21.21 5.88 14.49
CA VAL A 500 -21.69 6.42 13.20
C VAL A 500 -20.60 6.32 12.14
N MET A 501 -19.35 6.65 12.49
CA MET A 501 -18.23 6.60 11.56
C MET A 501 -17.85 5.17 11.17
N LYS A 502 -18.09 4.18 12.04
CA LYS A 502 -17.98 2.74 11.69
C LYS A 502 -18.81 2.37 10.47
N LEU A 503 -20.02 2.91 10.32
CA LEU A 503 -20.91 2.59 9.19
C LEU A 503 -20.32 3.05 7.84
N THR A 504 -19.39 4.00 7.85
CA THR A 504 -18.76 4.50 6.63
C THR A 504 -17.76 3.52 6.03
N SER A 505 -17.27 2.54 6.81
CA SER A 505 -16.43 1.45 6.28
C SER A 505 -17.24 0.46 5.45
N ALA A 506 -18.51 0.22 5.81
CA ALA A 506 -19.39 -0.68 5.07
C ALA A 506 -19.80 -0.13 3.69
N LEU A 507 -19.75 1.18 3.49
CA LEU A 507 -20.05 1.82 2.19
C LEU A 507 -18.86 1.81 1.22
N GLN A 508 -17.70 1.36 1.66
CA GLN A 508 -16.49 1.18 0.86
C GLN A 508 -16.54 -0.23 0.23
#